data_AF-A0A7W5ATF4-F1
#
_entry.id   AF-A0A7W5ATF4-F1
#
_cell.length_a   1.000
_cell.length_b   1.000
_cell.length_c   1.000
_cell.angle_alpha   90.00
_cell.angle_beta   90.00
_cell.angle_gamma   90.00
#
_symmetry.space_group_name_H-M   'P 1'
#
loop_
_entity.id
_entity.type
_entity.pdbx_description
1 polymer ?
#
loop_
_entity_poly.entity_id
_entity_poly.type
_entity_poly.pdbx_seq_one_letter_code
_entity_poly.pdbx_strand_id
1 'polypeptide(L)'
;MTITDLYLVRHGLANGDGELSPLGREQADRAGRRLSTVTFDAIHHSALPRAAATAQIIAGHVPAPRHACDHMLDRRDCTNNGVTPDQGDTDDRDDRALRGYFGGGQE
;
A
#
# COMPACT_ATOMS: atom_id res chain seq x y z
N MET A 1 -17.90 -22.00 -15.55
CA MET A 1 -16.55 -21.51 -15.18
C MET A 1 -16.67 -20.01 -15.05
N THR A 2 -16.57 -19.47 -13.84
CA THR A 2 -16.77 -18.04 -13.57
C THR A 2 -15.43 -17.33 -13.59
N ILE A 3 -15.35 -16.20 -14.30
CA ILE A 3 -14.20 -15.31 -14.29
C ILE A 3 -14.47 -14.24 -13.22
N THR A 4 -13.45 -13.90 -12.46
CA THR A 4 -13.50 -12.84 -11.45
C THR A 4 -12.41 -11.84 -11.77
N ASP A 5 -12.81 -10.60 -12.03
CA ASP A 5 -11.89 -9.50 -12.26
C ASP A 5 -11.47 -8.88 -10.92
N LEU A 6 -10.17 -8.80 -10.69
CA LEU A 6 -9.59 -8.20 -9.47
C LEU A 6 -8.88 -6.90 -9.82
N TYR A 7 -9.27 -5.82 -9.14
CA TYR A 7 -8.64 -4.51 -9.26
C TYR A 7 -7.88 -4.18 -7.99
N LEU A 8 -6.59 -3.84 -8.14
CA LEU A 8 -5.73 -3.45 -7.03
C LEU A 8 -5.41 -1.96 -7.11
N VAL A 9 -5.69 -1.25 -6.02
CA VAL A 9 -5.43 0.18 -5.89
C VAL A 9 -4.59 0.41 -4.63
N ARG A 10 -3.42 1.03 -4.80
CA ARG A 10 -2.61 1.48 -3.66
C ARG A 10 -3.28 2.71 -3.02
N HIS A 11 -3.16 2.83 -1.70
CA HIS A 11 -3.63 4.04 -0.99
C HIS A 11 -2.97 5.31 -1.56
N GLY A 12 -3.68 6.44 -1.49
CA GLY A 12 -3.14 7.74 -1.87
C GLY A 12 -1.97 8.17 -0.97
N LEU A 13 -1.23 9.20 -1.38
CA LEU A 13 -0.09 9.72 -0.62
C LEU A 13 -0.49 10.09 0.83
N ALA A 14 0.22 9.52 1.79
CA ALA A 14 0.02 9.77 3.22
C ALA A 14 1.02 10.76 3.80
N ASN A 15 0.62 11.46 4.87
CA ASN A 15 1.50 12.29 5.69
C ASN A 15 2.24 11.43 6.74
N GLY A 16 3.09 12.07 7.57
CA GLY A 16 3.84 11.39 8.64
C GLY A 16 2.95 10.71 9.69
N ASP A 17 1.72 11.17 9.86
CA ASP A 17 0.73 10.61 10.80
C ASP A 17 -0.02 9.39 10.23
N GLY A 18 0.25 9.03 8.97
CA GLY A 18 -0.38 7.89 8.28
C GLY A 18 -1.79 8.18 7.75
N GLU A 19 -2.23 9.45 7.77
CA GLU A 19 -3.45 9.93 7.12
C GLU A 19 -3.20 10.35 5.68
N LEU A 20 -4.25 10.44 4.86
CA LEU A 20 -4.09 11.00 3.51
C LEU A 20 -3.71 12.48 3.57
N SER A 21 -2.69 12.83 2.78
CA SER A 21 -2.38 14.22 2.44
C SER A 21 -3.47 14.81 1.53
N PRO A 22 -3.54 16.15 1.33
CA PRO A 22 -4.45 16.76 0.35
C PRO A 22 -4.27 16.17 -1.05
N LEU A 23 -3.01 16.01 -1.49
CA LEU A 23 -2.69 15.36 -2.77
C LEU A 23 -3.15 13.89 -2.79
N GLY A 24 -3.00 13.17 -1.69
CA GLY A 24 -3.48 11.80 -1.56
C GLY A 24 -4.99 11.66 -1.71
N ARG A 25 -5.76 12.65 -1.23
CA ARG A 25 -7.22 12.71 -1.44
C ARG A 25 -7.56 12.96 -2.90
N GLU A 26 -6.86 13.88 -3.57
CA GLU A 26 -7.05 14.11 -5.02
C GLU A 26 -6.71 12.88 -5.86
N GLN A 27 -5.65 12.15 -5.49
CA GLN A 27 -5.29 10.88 -6.14
C GLN A 27 -6.41 9.84 -6.01
N ALA A 28 -6.96 9.68 -4.80
CA ALA A 28 -8.08 8.78 -4.55
C ALA A 28 -9.34 9.19 -5.33
N ASP A 29 -9.62 10.49 -5.44
CA ASP A 29 -10.75 11.01 -6.21
C ASP A 29 -10.62 10.69 -7.71
N ARG A 30 -9.43 10.94 -8.30
CA ARG A 30 -9.16 10.60 -9.71
C ARG A 30 -9.24 9.10 -9.97
N ALA A 31 -8.76 8.28 -9.03
CA ALA A 31 -8.89 6.83 -9.10
C ALA A 31 -10.37 6.42 -9.09
N GLY A 32 -11.17 6.96 -8.16
CA GLY A 32 -12.60 6.69 -8.08
C GLY A 32 -13.36 7.05 -9.37
N ARG A 33 -13.12 8.25 -9.93
CA ARG A 33 -13.70 8.65 -11.22
C ARG A 33 -13.32 7.74 -12.37
N ARG A 34 -12.11 7.17 -12.37
CA ARG A 34 -11.70 6.23 -13.41
C ARG A 34 -12.37 4.87 -13.24
N LEU A 35 -12.63 4.46 -12.00
CA LEU A 35 -13.26 3.18 -11.69
C LEU A 35 -14.80 3.23 -11.80
N SER A 36 -15.40 4.42 -11.89
CA SER A 36 -16.86 4.60 -11.98
C SER A 36 -17.50 3.97 -13.22
N THR A 37 -16.71 3.55 -14.21
CA THR A 37 -17.19 2.85 -15.40
C THR A 37 -17.31 1.34 -15.21
N VAL A 38 -16.89 0.82 -14.05
CA VAL A 38 -16.91 -0.62 -13.72
C VAL A 38 -17.88 -0.84 -12.56
N THR A 39 -18.67 -1.91 -12.63
CA THR A 39 -19.53 -2.33 -11.53
C THR A 39 -18.75 -3.28 -10.63
N PHE A 40 -18.74 -3.01 -9.32
CA PHE A 40 -18.01 -3.79 -8.34
C PHE A 40 -18.98 -4.43 -7.33
N ASP A 41 -18.74 -5.70 -7.02
CA ASP A 41 -19.49 -6.41 -5.98
C ASP A 41 -19.05 -5.98 -4.57
N ALA A 42 -17.76 -5.64 -4.39
CA ALA A 42 -17.19 -5.27 -3.11
C ALA A 42 -15.90 -4.45 -3.24
N ILE A 43 -15.60 -3.68 -2.20
CA ILE A 43 -14.32 -3.01 -1.98
C ILE A 43 -13.71 -3.55 -0.69
N HIS A 44 -12.54 -4.18 -0.79
CA HIS A 44 -11.77 -4.63 0.37
C HIS A 44 -10.59 -3.69 0.61
N HIS A 45 -10.35 -3.28 1.84
CA HIS A 45 -9.21 -2.44 2.20
C HIS A 45 -8.58 -2.83 3.53
N SER A 46 -7.33 -2.43 3.75
CA SER A 46 -6.68 -2.63 5.04
C SER A 46 -7.25 -1.69 6.10
N ALA A 47 -7.11 -2.06 7.38
CA ALA A 47 -7.56 -1.22 8.50
C ALA A 47 -6.69 0.04 8.73
N LEU A 48 -5.67 0.28 7.92
CA LEU A 48 -4.81 1.47 8.04
C LEU A 48 -5.57 2.75 7.64
N PRO A 49 -5.40 3.87 8.35
CA PRO A 49 -6.15 5.11 8.11
C PRO A 49 -6.10 5.59 6.65
N ARG A 50 -4.91 5.65 6.04
CA ARG A 50 -4.73 5.99 4.62
C ARG A 50 -5.46 5.07 3.64
N ALA A 51 -5.53 3.77 3.91
CA ALA A 51 -6.19 2.81 3.06
C ALA A 51 -7.72 2.91 3.19
N ALA A 52 -8.22 3.00 4.43
CA ALA A 52 -9.63 3.22 4.71
C ALA A 52 -10.15 4.53 4.09
N ALA A 53 -9.40 5.62 4.22
CA ALA A 53 -9.75 6.91 3.63
C ALA A 53 -9.74 6.86 2.09
N THR A 54 -8.77 6.17 1.48
CA THR A 54 -8.74 5.98 0.02
C THR A 54 -9.98 5.19 -0.45
N ALA A 55 -10.30 4.09 0.22
CA ALA A 55 -11.47 3.27 -0.11
C ALA A 55 -12.79 4.03 0.09
N GLN A 56 -12.88 4.88 1.10
CA GLN A 56 -14.04 5.74 1.33
C GLN A 56 -14.26 6.74 0.19
N ILE A 57 -13.19 7.40 -0.28
CA ILE A 57 -13.27 8.35 -1.40
C ILE A 57 -13.69 7.62 -2.69
N ILE A 58 -13.07 6.48 -2.99
CA ILE A 58 -13.42 5.67 -4.18
C ILE A 58 -14.89 5.21 -4.12
N ALA A 59 -15.37 4.79 -2.95
CA ALA A 59 -16.76 4.36 -2.78
C ALA A 59 -17.79 5.49 -2.99
N GLY A 60 -17.35 6.76 -2.98
CA GLY A 60 -18.20 7.89 -3.40
C GLY A 60 -18.49 7.92 -4.90
N HIS A 61 -17.63 7.31 -5.71
CA HIS A 61 -17.76 7.20 -7.17
C HIS A 61 -18.29 5.84 -7.61
N VAL A 62 -18.06 4.81 -6.80
CA VAL A 62 -18.40 3.41 -7.08
C VAL A 62 -19.20 2.86 -5.89
N PRO A 63 -20.53 2.79 -5.99
CA PRO A 63 -21.37 2.34 -4.89
C PRO A 63 -21.26 0.82 -4.73
N ALA A 64 -20.33 0.38 -3.87
CA ALA A 64 -20.15 -1.02 -3.48
C ALA A 64 -19.94 -1.14 -1.95
N PRO A 65 -20.35 -2.26 -1.33
CA PRO A 65 -20.03 -2.55 0.06
C PRO A 65 -18.52 -2.50 0.34
N ARG A 66 -18.15 -1.88 1.47
CA ARG A 66 -16.75 -1.80 1.91
C ARG A 66 -16.49 -2.74 3.07
N HIS A 67 -15.38 -3.47 2.99
CA HIS A 67 -14.96 -4.41 4.01
C HIS A 67 -13.52 -4.11 4.43
N ALA A 68 -13.32 -3.80 5.71
CA ALA A 68 -11.99 -3.68 6.29
C ALA A 68 -11.42 -5.07 6.62
N CYS A 69 -10.12 -5.26 6.42
CA CYS A 69 -9.42 -6.49 6.77
C CYS A 69 -8.03 -6.21 7.36
N ASP A 70 -7.73 -6.77 8.52
CA ASP A 70 -6.44 -6.60 9.21
C ASP A 70 -5.29 -7.42 8.60
N HIS A 71 -5.56 -8.28 7.62
CA HIS A 71 -4.53 -9.09 6.95
C HIS A 71 -3.89 -8.38 5.76
N MET A 72 -4.42 -7.23 5.32
CA MET A 72 -3.90 -6.46 4.19
C MET A 72 -3.00 -5.29 4.61
N LEU A 73 -2.37 -5.41 5.78
CA LEU A 73 -1.46 -4.37 6.27
C LEU A 73 -0.20 -4.34 5.41
N ASP A 74 0.33 -3.14 5.17
CA ASP A 74 1.65 -3.00 4.56
C ASP A 74 2.67 -3.80 5.40
N ARG A 75 3.56 -4.54 4.73
CA ARG A 75 4.69 -5.17 5.40
C ARG A 75 5.45 -4.06 6.13
N ARG A 76 5.47 -4.15 7.46
CA ARG A 76 6.23 -3.23 8.32
C ARG A 76 7.72 -3.53 8.12
N ASP A 77 8.33 -2.85 7.16
CA ASP A 77 9.79 -2.71 7.11
C ASP A 77 10.18 -1.25 7.34
N CYS A 78 9.56 -0.65 8.35
CA CYS A 78 9.85 0.69 8.83
C CYS A 78 9.75 0.77 10.36
N THR A 79 10.39 -0.16 11.07
CA THR A 79 10.89 0.14 12.41
C THR A 79 12.12 1.05 12.30
N ASN A 80 11.94 2.26 11.77
CA ASN A 80 12.76 3.39 12.16
C ASN A 80 11.97 4.25 13.16
N ASN A 81 11.35 3.57 14.14
CA ASN A 81 11.10 4.18 15.44
C ASN A 81 12.46 4.25 16.16
N GLY A 82 13.33 5.17 15.73
CA GLY A 82 14.55 5.53 16.46
C GLY A 82 15.48 4.39 16.88
N VAL A 83 15.67 3.35 16.07
CA VAL A 83 16.70 2.33 16.36
C VAL A 83 18.07 2.96 16.12
N THR A 84 18.80 3.24 17.20
CA THR A 84 20.24 3.51 17.14
C THR A 84 20.97 2.27 16.61
N PRO A 85 22.03 2.41 15.79
CA PRO A 85 22.62 1.31 15.03
C PRO A 85 23.54 0.40 15.87
N ASP A 86 23.07 -0.11 17.02
CA ASP A 86 23.91 -0.96 17.90
C ASP A 86 23.26 -2.26 18.37
N GLN A 87 22.01 -2.56 18.04
CA GLN A 87 21.42 -3.86 18.42
C GLN A 87 21.30 -4.77 17.21
N GLY A 88 22.29 -5.65 17.06
CA GLY A 88 22.31 -6.70 16.07
C GLY A 88 21.24 -7.76 16.36
N ASP A 89 20.38 -7.99 15.37
CA ASP A 89 19.65 -9.24 15.23
C ASP A 89 20.33 -10.04 14.11
N THR A 90 21.17 -10.99 14.52
CA THR A 90 21.59 -12.09 13.67
C THR A 90 20.44 -13.09 13.58
N ASP A 91 19.75 -13.14 12.44
CA ASP A 91 19.07 -14.36 12.04
C ASP A 91 19.61 -14.81 10.67
N ASP A 92 20.39 -15.88 10.74
CA ASP A 92 21.00 -16.60 9.65
C ASP A 92 19.93 -17.20 8.73
N ARG A 93 20.00 -16.85 7.43
CA ARG A 93 19.88 -17.72 6.23
C ARG A 93 19.14 -17.06 5.06
N ASP A 94 19.88 -16.44 4.15
CA ASP A 94 20.17 -17.02 2.81
C ASP A 94 21.12 -16.10 2.00
N ASP A 95 22.41 -16.35 2.17
CA ASP A 95 23.53 -15.71 1.46
C ASP A 95 23.66 -16.18 0.00
N ARG A 96 22.64 -15.95 -0.83
CA ARG A 96 22.74 -16.31 -2.25
C ARG A 96 21.91 -15.48 -3.23
N ALA A 97 21.96 -14.15 -3.17
CA ALA A 97 21.40 -13.37 -4.29
C ALA A 97 21.94 -11.95 -4.52
N LEU A 98 23.04 -11.49 -3.89
CA LEU A 98 23.58 -10.14 -4.18
C LEU A 98 25.08 -10.14 -4.51
N ARG A 99 25.51 -11.16 -5.26
CA ARG A 99 26.76 -11.09 -6.03
C ARG A 99 26.42 -10.57 -7.43
N GLY A 100 26.53 -9.27 -7.60
CA GLY A 100 26.59 -8.64 -8.92
C GLY A 100 25.65 -7.47 -9.06
N TYR A 101 26.07 -6.30 -8.59
CA TYR A 101 25.93 -5.03 -9.30
C TYR A 101 26.85 -4.05 -8.55
N PHE A 102 27.76 -3.39 -9.26
CA PHE A 102 28.89 -2.57 -8.78
C PHE A 102 30.21 -3.32 -8.47
N GLY A 103 30.80 -3.94 -9.50
CA GLY A 103 32.21 -3.67 -9.79
C GLY A 103 32.22 -2.39 -10.65
N GLY A 104 33.09 -1.40 -10.49
CA GLY A 104 34.48 -1.43 -10.07
C GLY A 104 35.22 -0.59 -11.12
N GLY A 105 35.92 0.46 -10.69
CA GLY A 105 36.67 1.34 -11.56
C GLY A 105 37.16 2.59 -10.83
N GLN A 106 38.19 2.40 -10.00
CA GLN A 106 39.15 3.45 -9.60
C GLN A 106 39.86 3.95 -10.89
N GLU A 107 40.29 5.20 -11.02
CA GLU A 107 41.35 5.90 -10.26
C GLU A 107 41.05 7.41 -10.09
#